data_AF-A0A954RIT1-F1
#
_entry.id   AF-A0A954RIT1-F1
#
_cell.length_a   1.000
_cell.length_b   1.000
_cell.length_c   1.000
_cell.angle_alpha   90.00
_cell.angle_beta   90.00
_cell.angle_gamma   90.00
#
_symmetry.space_group_name_H-M   'P 1'
#
loop_
_entity.id
_entity.type
_entity.pdbx_description
1 polymer ?
#
loop_
_entity_poly.entity_id
_entity_poly.type
_entity_poly.pdbx_seq_one_letter_code
_entity_poly.pdbx_strand_id
1 'polypeptide(L)'
;NAQRFLEVQKEFGSFTDYIWGFVDNQPVVNSPRDIKDYPTRSEQSDALSKDLIKRGFKFVGTTIIYAHMQATGMVNDHAADCFRRAEV
;
A
#
# COMPACT_ATOMS: atom_id res chain seq x y z
N ASN A 1 -4.37 -16.68 -0.20
CA ASN A 1 -4.69 -15.28 -0.56
C ASN A 1 -6.02 -15.17 -1.29
N ALA A 2 -6.24 -15.83 -2.43
CA ALA A 2 -7.50 -15.70 -3.19
C ALA A 2 -8.79 -15.97 -2.37
N GLN A 3 -8.83 -17.03 -1.55
CA GLN A 3 -10.00 -17.29 -0.68
C GLN A 3 -10.24 -16.16 0.32
N ARG A 4 -9.18 -15.67 0.98
CA ARG A 4 -9.25 -14.55 1.94
C ARG A 4 -9.66 -13.24 1.25
N PHE A 5 -9.26 -13.04 0.00
CA PHE A 5 -9.66 -11.89 -0.82
C PHE A 5 -11.19 -11.87 -1.04
N LEU A 6 -11.80 -13.02 -1.37
CA LEU A 6 -13.25 -13.12 -1.51
C LEU A 6 -13.99 -12.86 -0.19
N GLU A 7 -13.40 -13.25 0.94
CA GLU A 7 -13.95 -12.96 2.27
C GLU A 7 -13.91 -11.45 2.57
N VAL A 8 -12.79 -10.78 2.28
CA VAL A 8 -12.66 -9.32 2.41
C VAL A 8 -13.67 -8.60 1.52
N GLN A 9 -13.84 -9.02 0.26
CA GLN A 9 -14.84 -8.41 -0.62
C GLN A 9 -16.27 -8.54 -0.07
N LYS A 10 -16.62 -9.65 0.60
CA LYS A 10 -17.94 -9.80 1.24
C LYS A 10 -18.12 -8.86 2.43
N GLU A 11 -17.08 -8.58 3.19
CA GLU A 11 -17.13 -7.73 4.39
C GLU A 11 -17.10 -6.23 4.06
N PHE A 12 -16.28 -5.83 3.08
CA PHE A 12 -16.02 -4.43 2.75
C PHE A 12 -16.64 -3.97 1.41
N GLY A 13 -17.37 -4.86 0.72
CA GLY A 13 -17.89 -4.61 -0.62
C GLY A 13 -16.85 -4.86 -1.72
N SER A 14 -15.64 -4.31 -1.58
CA SER A 14 -14.53 -4.57 -2.49
C SER A 14 -13.18 -4.63 -1.76
N PHE A 15 -12.18 -5.26 -2.41
CA PHE A 15 -10.82 -5.25 -1.87
C PHE A 15 -10.17 -3.87 -2.01
N THR A 16 -10.56 -3.11 -3.04
CA THR A 16 -10.09 -1.73 -3.26
C THR A 16 -10.50 -0.83 -2.10
N ASP A 17 -11.79 -0.80 -1.75
CA ASP A 17 -12.29 0.04 -0.65
C ASP A 17 -11.63 -0.34 0.68
N TYR A 18 -11.40 -1.64 0.90
CA TYR A 18 -10.67 -2.13 2.06
C TYR A 18 -9.24 -1.60 2.14
N ILE A 19 -8.41 -1.78 1.09
CA ILE A 19 -7.00 -1.37 1.16
C ILE A 19 -6.82 0.15 1.11
N TRP A 20 -7.63 0.87 0.33
CA TRP A 20 -7.55 2.33 0.21
C TRP A 20 -7.99 3.05 1.48
N GLY A 21 -8.80 2.42 2.32
CA GLY A 21 -9.11 2.92 3.66
C GLY A 21 -7.90 3.09 4.57
N PHE A 22 -6.78 2.39 4.32
CA PHE A 22 -5.53 2.53 5.10
C PHE A 22 -4.72 3.78 4.73
N VAL A 23 -5.10 4.48 3.67
CA VAL A 23 -4.49 5.74 3.21
C VAL A 23 -5.54 6.85 3.10
N ASP A 24 -6.62 6.77 3.89
CA ASP A 24 -7.72 7.74 3.88
C ASP A 24 -8.29 8.01 2.47
N ASN A 25 -8.25 6.99 1.60
CA ASN A 25 -8.65 7.05 0.20
C ASN A 25 -7.93 8.13 -0.64
N GLN A 26 -6.71 8.52 -0.24
CA GLN A 26 -5.88 9.48 -0.98
C GLN A 26 -4.44 8.95 -1.09
N PRO A 27 -3.76 9.13 -2.23
CA PRO A 27 -2.36 8.77 -2.35
C PRO A 27 -1.49 9.50 -1.31
N VAL A 28 -0.61 8.76 -0.64
CA VAL A 28 0.44 9.35 0.19
C VAL A 28 1.59 9.78 -0.71
N VAL A 29 1.81 11.09 -0.85
CA VAL A 29 2.87 11.63 -1.71
C VAL A 29 4.10 11.99 -0.88
N ASN A 30 5.19 11.27 -1.09
CA ASN A 30 6.48 11.61 -0.46
C ASN A 30 7.40 12.33 -1.44
N SER A 31 8.50 12.90 -0.94
CA SER A 31 9.50 13.60 -1.76
C SER A 31 10.92 13.16 -1.40
N PRO A 32 11.28 11.87 -1.58
CA PRO A 32 12.63 11.40 -1.32
C PRO A 32 13.61 12.09 -2.28
N ARG A 33 14.79 12.48 -1.77
CA ARG A 33 15.82 13.18 -2.56
C ARG A 33 16.94 12.22 -2.97
N ASP A 34 17.42 11.43 -2.02
CA ASP A 34 18.46 10.43 -2.21
C ASP A 34 17.92 9.01 -2.04
N ILE A 35 18.64 8.01 -2.56
CA ILE A 35 18.27 6.58 -2.45
C ILE A 35 18.00 6.12 -0.99
N LYS A 36 18.72 6.70 -0.03
CA LYS A 36 18.58 6.41 1.40
C LYS A 36 17.29 6.98 2.01
N ASP A 37 16.68 7.97 1.36
CA ASP A 37 15.46 8.62 1.83
C ASP A 37 14.21 7.83 1.42
N TYR A 38 14.35 6.84 0.54
CA TYR A 38 13.24 5.98 0.13
C TYR A 38 12.87 5.05 1.29
N PRO A 39 11.67 5.19 1.86
CA PRO A 39 11.20 4.27 2.87
C PRO A 39 10.98 2.87 2.28
N THR A 40 11.14 1.86 3.13
CA THR A 40 10.81 0.46 2.81
C THR A 40 9.57 -0.03 3.57
N ARG A 41 8.98 0.83 4.39
CA ARG A 41 7.77 0.63 5.20
C ARG A 41 7.23 1.98 5.65
N SER A 42 5.97 2.01 6.04
CA SER A 42 5.31 3.12 6.72
C SER A 42 4.35 2.62 7.80
N GLU A 43 3.77 3.52 8.59
CA GLU A 43 2.73 3.16 9.57
C GLU A 43 1.51 2.53 8.88
N GLN A 44 1.14 3.01 7.69
CA GLN A 44 0.05 2.47 6.89
C GLN A 44 0.37 1.06 6.39
N SER A 45 1.59 0.79 5.89
CA SER A 45 1.96 -0.56 5.45
C SER A 45 2.08 -1.53 6.62
N ASP A 46 2.51 -1.05 7.79
CA ASP A 46 2.54 -1.84 9.02
C ASP A 46 1.13 -2.24 9.46
N ALA A 47 0.19 -1.29 9.44
CA ALA A 47 -1.21 -1.53 9.78
C ALA A 47 -1.87 -2.51 8.79
N LEU A 48 -1.72 -2.27 7.49
CA LEU A 48 -2.30 -3.12 6.44
C LEU A 48 -1.67 -4.53 6.46
N SER A 49 -0.34 -4.63 6.61
CA SER A 49 0.33 -5.93 6.76
C SER A 49 -0.20 -6.71 7.95
N LYS A 50 -0.32 -6.06 9.12
CA LYS A 50 -0.82 -6.69 10.34
C LYS A 50 -2.25 -7.18 10.17
N ASP A 51 -3.13 -6.40 9.55
CA ASP A 51 -4.52 -6.79 9.34
C ASP A 51 -4.65 -7.92 8.29
N LEU A 52 -3.90 -7.86 7.19
CA LEU A 52 -3.85 -8.94 6.20
C LEU A 52 -3.34 -10.26 6.82
N ILE A 53 -2.31 -10.21 7.66
CA ILE A 53 -1.80 -11.39 8.39
C ILE A 53 -2.88 -11.94 9.32
N LYS A 54 -3.57 -11.07 10.08
CA LYS A 54 -4.69 -11.45 10.96
C LYS A 54 -5.82 -12.12 10.19
N ARG A 55 -6.10 -11.64 8.98
CA ARG A 55 -7.08 -12.22 8.03
C ARG A 55 -6.57 -13.47 7.31
N GLY A 56 -5.37 -13.95 7.62
CA GLY A 56 -4.82 -15.20 7.12
C GLY A 56 -4.19 -15.11 5.73
N PHE A 57 -3.93 -13.91 5.20
CA PHE A 57 -3.07 -13.75 4.03
C PHE A 57 -1.63 -14.18 4.36
N LYS A 58 -0.91 -14.64 3.34
CA LYS A 58 0.48 -15.13 3.45
C LYS A 58 1.38 -14.32 2.52
N PHE A 59 2.66 -14.20 2.89
CA PHE A 59 3.66 -13.39 2.18
C PHE A 59 3.26 -11.91 2.04
N VAL A 60 2.78 -11.34 3.14
CA VAL A 60 2.26 -9.96 3.22
C VAL A 60 2.94 -9.18 4.35
N GLY A 61 4.25 -9.34 4.49
CA GLY A 61 5.03 -8.56 5.46
C GLY A 61 5.08 -7.07 5.05
N THR A 62 5.29 -6.17 6.02
CA THR A 62 5.19 -4.71 5.80
C THR A 62 6.00 -4.21 4.59
N THR A 63 7.21 -4.70 4.36
CA THR A 63 8.01 -4.30 3.19
C THR A 63 7.39 -4.72 1.85
N ILE A 64 6.78 -5.91 1.80
CA ILE A 64 6.05 -6.37 0.62
C ILE A 64 4.79 -5.51 0.40
N ILE A 65 4.10 -5.17 1.48
CA ILE A 65 2.89 -4.34 1.41
C ILE A 65 3.23 -2.89 1.03
N TYR A 66 4.31 -2.33 1.56
CA TYR A 66 4.77 -1.01 1.16
C TYR A 66 5.11 -0.96 -0.34
N ALA A 67 5.85 -1.96 -0.84
CA ALA A 67 6.13 -2.09 -2.27
C ALA A 67 4.85 -2.26 -3.11
N HIS A 68 3.85 -3.00 -2.61
CA HIS A 68 2.55 -3.11 -3.27
C HIS A 68 1.82 -1.76 -3.31
N MET A 69 1.81 -1.01 -2.20
CA MET A 69 1.19 0.31 -2.11
C MET A 69 1.83 1.32 -3.08
N GLN A 70 3.15 1.27 -3.23
CA GLN A 70 3.87 2.05 -4.25
C GLN A 70 3.42 1.64 -5.67
N ALA A 71 3.40 0.33 -5.95
CA ALA A 71 3.06 -0.19 -7.27
C ALA A 71 1.60 0.07 -7.69
N THR A 72 0.68 0.19 -6.73
CA THR A 72 -0.75 0.45 -6.98
C THR A 72 -1.15 1.92 -6.88
N GLY A 73 -0.19 2.82 -6.65
CA GLY A 73 -0.43 4.26 -6.56
C GLY A 73 -1.03 4.73 -5.24
N MET A 74 -1.15 3.85 -4.23
CA MET A 74 -1.52 4.27 -2.88
C MET A 74 -0.43 5.12 -2.23
N VAL A 75 0.83 4.91 -2.64
CA VAL A 75 1.98 5.73 -2.27
C VAL A 75 2.68 6.20 -3.55
N ASN A 76 2.87 7.51 -3.67
CA ASN A 76 3.64 8.12 -4.75
C ASN A 76 5.04 8.48 -4.23
N ASP A 77 5.97 7.55 -4.43
CA ASP A 77 7.39 7.71 -4.08
C ASP A 77 8.26 8.04 -5.30
N HIS A 78 7.68 8.42 -6.44
CA HIS A 78 8.46 8.81 -7.61
C HIS A 78 9.47 9.91 -7.27
N ALA A 79 10.70 9.84 -7.80
CA ALA A 79 11.69 10.90 -7.63
C ALA A 79 11.14 12.27 -8.08
N ALA A 80 11.63 13.36 -7.48
CA ALA A 80 11.13 14.71 -7.74
C ALA A 80 11.23 15.13 -9.22
N ASP A 81 12.21 14.59 -9.95
CA ASP A 81 12.47 14.82 -11.38
C ASP A 81 11.83 13.76 -12.29
N CYS A 82 11.12 12.78 -11.73
CA CYS A 82 10.46 11.75 -12.53
C CYS A 82 9.25 12.34 -13.27
N PHE A 83 9.24 12.24 -14.60
CA PHE A 83 8.15 12.75 -15.45
C PHE A 83 6.77 12.13 -15.16
N ARG A 84 6.71 10.97 -14.50
CA ARG A 84 5.46 10.29 -14.10
C ARG A 84 4.93 10.73 -12.74
N ARG A 85 5.69 11.49 -11.95
CA ARG A 85 5.32 11.86 -10.59
C ARG A 85 3.98 12.58 -10.49
N ALA A 86 3.60 13.37 -11.51
CA ALA A 86 2.35 14.10 -11.57
C ALA A 86 1.16 13.29 -12.13
N GLU A 87 1.38 12.05 -12.55
CA GLU A 87 0.36 11.18 -13.16
C GLU A 87 -0.22 10.15 -12.19
N VAL A 88 0.30 10.09 -10.95
CA VAL A 88 -0.09 9.14 -9.90
C VAL A 88 -0.95 9.82 -8.86
#